data_AF-A0A7G9LKN7-F1
#
_entry.id   AF-A0A7G9LKN7-F1
#
_cell.length_a   1.000
_cell.length_b   1.000
_cell.length_c   1.000
_cell.angle_alpha   90.00
_cell.angle_beta   90.00
_cell.angle_gamma   90.00
#
_symmetry.space_group_name_H-M   'P 1'
#
loop_
_entity.id
_entity.type
_entity.pdbx_description
1 polymer ?
#
loop_
_entity_poly.entity_id
_entity_poly.type
_entity_poly.pdbx_seq_one_letter_code
_entity_poly.pdbx_strand_id
1 'polypeptide(L)'
;MENVKNCETLTKLHAKGIKKALNEFADFDIEIRNEIFKMQRANFHKLKERHKDCDNETLSQSALVISIREYIKLIPQEKREIQKFMKKFTKQGKKERMMLERWPRIRKAILEDKLSFRKLEIFLNEKYDMGVTQSYINKIWNKIEGDL
;
A
#
# COMPACT_ATOMS: atom_id res chain seq x y z
N MET A 1 22.25 12.01 0.37
CA MET A 1 21.19 13.03 0.13
C MET A 1 21.15 13.47 -1.33
N GLU A 2 22.29 13.43 -2.04
CA GLU A 2 22.44 13.78 -3.46
C GLU A 2 21.75 12.78 -4.42
N ASN A 3 21.90 11.47 -4.19
CA ASN A 3 21.29 10.44 -5.06
C ASN A 3 19.76 10.50 -5.08
N VAL A 4 19.11 10.89 -3.97
CA VAL A 4 17.65 11.10 -3.92
C VAL A 4 17.25 12.27 -4.81
N LYS A 5 17.96 13.40 -4.74
CA LYS A 5 17.70 14.58 -5.58
C LYS A 5 17.96 14.29 -7.06
N ASN A 6 19.00 13.53 -7.38
CA ASN A 6 19.30 13.10 -8.74
C ASN A 6 18.18 12.21 -9.29
N CYS A 7 17.71 11.25 -8.50
CA CYS A 7 16.59 10.39 -8.87
C CYS A 7 15.27 11.19 -9.03
N GLU A 8 15.00 12.15 -8.14
CA GLU A 8 13.85 13.06 -8.28
C GLU A 8 13.90 13.85 -9.59
N THR A 9 15.09 14.36 -9.94
CA THR A 9 15.32 15.13 -11.17
C THR A 9 15.14 14.27 -12.42
N LEU A 10 15.77 13.09 -12.47
CA LEU A 10 15.72 12.18 -13.60
C LEU A 10 14.31 11.62 -13.84
N THR A 11 13.60 11.27 -12.76
CA THR A 11 12.25 10.69 -12.84
C THR A 11 11.15 11.74 -12.94
N LYS A 12 11.48 13.02 -12.70
CA LYS A 12 10.54 14.15 -12.57
C LYS A 12 9.46 13.86 -11.52
N LEU A 13 9.87 13.35 -10.36
CA LEU A 13 9.01 13.01 -9.23
C LEU A 13 9.65 13.48 -7.94
N HIS A 14 8.85 13.85 -6.95
CA HIS A 14 9.34 13.96 -5.58
C HIS A 14 9.50 12.58 -4.93
N ALA A 15 10.26 12.51 -3.82
CA ALA A 15 10.55 11.30 -3.07
C ALA A 15 9.28 10.50 -2.69
N LYS A 16 8.19 11.21 -2.37
CA LYS A 16 6.88 10.57 -2.10
C LYS A 16 6.33 9.84 -3.33
N GLY A 17 6.48 10.43 -4.52
CA GLY A 17 6.08 9.82 -5.78
C GLY A 17 6.94 8.61 -6.15
N ILE A 18 8.26 8.72 -5.95
CA ILE A 18 9.20 7.61 -6.13
C ILE A 18 8.83 6.44 -5.21
N LYS A 19 8.65 6.70 -3.91
CA LYS A 19 8.25 5.69 -2.93
C LYS A 19 6.93 5.02 -3.31
N LYS A 20 5.96 5.80 -3.79
CA LYS A 20 4.68 5.26 -4.25
C LYS A 20 4.86 4.30 -5.43
N ALA A 21 5.64 4.66 -6.44
CA ALA A 21 5.90 3.79 -7.59
C ALA A 21 6.56 2.47 -7.15
N LEU A 22 7.55 2.52 -6.25
CA LEU A 22 8.21 1.31 -5.74
C LEU A 22 7.25 0.42 -4.94
N ASN A 23 6.34 1.00 -4.16
CA ASN A 23 5.30 0.23 -3.47
C ASN A 23 4.31 -0.41 -4.47
N GLU A 24 3.92 0.31 -5.53
CA GLU A 24 3.06 -0.23 -6.59
C GLU A 24 3.76 -1.39 -7.32
N PHE A 25 5.07 -1.30 -7.53
CA PHE A 25 5.86 -2.39 -8.10
C PHE A 25 5.87 -3.65 -7.24
N ALA A 26 5.99 -3.51 -5.92
CA ALA A 26 5.95 -4.64 -5.00
C ALA A 26 4.60 -5.37 -5.00
N ASP A 27 3.51 -4.68 -5.36
CA ASP A 27 2.18 -5.26 -5.43
C ASP A 27 1.91 -6.05 -6.72
N PHE A 28 2.76 -5.95 -7.74
CA PHE A 28 2.59 -6.69 -8.99
C PHE A 28 3.10 -8.14 -8.88
N ASP A 29 2.50 -9.04 -9.66
CA ASP A 29 2.99 -10.41 -9.79
C ASP A 29 4.35 -10.46 -10.52
N ILE A 30 4.92 -11.66 -10.59
CA ILE A 30 6.26 -11.85 -11.17
C ILE A 30 6.30 -11.60 -12.68
N GLU A 31 5.22 -11.90 -13.40
CA GLU A 31 5.15 -11.74 -14.85
C GLU A 31 5.16 -10.25 -15.22
N ILE A 32 4.33 -9.46 -14.56
CA ILE A 32 4.28 -8.00 -14.71
C ILE A 32 5.61 -7.37 -14.31
N ARG A 33 6.21 -7.82 -13.20
CA ARG A 33 7.53 -7.30 -12.77
C ARG A 33 8.61 -7.58 -13.82
N ASN A 34 8.58 -8.74 -14.47
CA ASN A 34 9.50 -9.07 -15.57
C ASN A 34 9.29 -8.16 -16.79
N GLU A 35 8.04 -7.82 -17.14
CA GLU A 35 7.75 -6.85 -18.21
C GLU A 35 8.31 -5.47 -17.88
N ILE A 36 8.10 -5.00 -16.65
CA ILE A 36 8.66 -3.73 -16.16
C ILE A 36 10.19 -3.75 -16.24
N PHE A 37 10.85 -4.87 -15.89
CA PHE A 37 12.30 -4.99 -16.02
C PHE A 37 12.81 -4.95 -17.47
N LYS A 38 12.04 -5.46 -18.44
CA LYS A 38 12.37 -5.31 -19.87
C LYS A 38 12.36 -3.83 -20.27
N MET A 39 11.34 -3.08 -19.84
CA MET A 39 11.27 -1.63 -20.05
C MET A 39 12.41 -0.89 -19.34
N GLN A 40 12.75 -1.31 -18.11
CA GLN A 40 13.80 -0.72 -17.31
C GLN A 40 15.15 -0.78 -18.02
N ARG A 41 15.48 -1.92 -18.65
CA ARG A 41 16.73 -2.07 -19.39
C ARG A 41 16.82 -1.05 -20.54
N ALA A 42 15.76 -0.88 -21.31
CA ALA A 42 15.72 0.10 -22.39
C ALA A 42 15.85 1.53 -21.86
N ASN A 43 15.17 1.87 -20.77
CA ASN A 43 15.24 3.18 -20.15
C ASN A 43 16.60 3.47 -19.52
N PHE A 44 17.25 2.47 -18.93
CA PHE A 44 18.59 2.58 -18.37
C PHE A 44 19.60 3.00 -19.45
N HIS A 45 19.58 2.35 -20.61
CA HIS A 45 20.48 2.71 -21.72
C HIS A 45 20.26 4.16 -22.19
N LYS A 46 19.00 4.59 -22.32
CA LYS A 46 18.67 5.98 -22.69
C LYS A 46 19.15 6.98 -21.65
N LEU A 47 19.00 6.67 -20.35
CA LEU A 47 19.47 7.54 -19.28
C LEU A 47 20.99 7.60 -19.23
N LYS A 48 21.67 6.46 -19.39
CA LYS A 48 23.13 6.36 -19.39
C LYS A 48 23.79 7.14 -20.54
N GLU A 49 23.14 7.18 -21.69
CA GLU A 49 23.61 7.98 -22.82
C GLU A 49 23.56 9.49 -22.54
N ARG A 50 22.49 9.94 -21.86
CA ARG A 50 22.21 11.37 -21.60
C ARG A 50 22.87 11.91 -20.32
N HIS A 51 23.09 11.04 -19.34
CA HIS A 51 23.55 11.40 -17.99
C HIS A 51 24.77 10.55 -17.63
N LYS A 52 25.86 10.74 -18.39
CA LYS A 52 27.11 9.96 -18.28
C LYS A 52 27.86 10.20 -16.96
N ASP A 53 27.57 11.31 -16.31
CA ASP A 53 28.11 11.80 -15.05
C ASP A 53 27.44 11.18 -13.82
N CYS A 54 26.27 10.57 -13.98
CA CYS A 54 25.54 9.90 -12.91
C CYS A 54 26.01 8.44 -12.74
N ASP A 55 26.08 7.97 -11.49
CA ASP A 55 26.42 6.59 -11.18
C ASP A 55 25.37 5.59 -11.73
N ASN A 56 25.80 4.36 -12.01
CA ASN A 56 24.92 3.37 -12.63
C ASN A 56 23.76 2.98 -11.70
N GLU A 57 23.96 3.03 -10.39
CA GLU A 57 22.98 2.68 -9.37
C GLU A 57 21.79 3.67 -9.39
N THR A 58 22.07 4.96 -9.40
CA THR A 58 21.09 6.05 -9.47
C THR A 58 20.36 6.02 -10.81
N LEU A 59 21.07 5.75 -11.91
CA LEU A 59 20.46 5.56 -13.22
C LEU A 59 19.56 4.33 -13.27
N SER A 60 19.99 3.21 -12.68
CA SER A 60 19.22 1.96 -12.63
C SER A 60 17.94 2.12 -11.81
N GLN A 61 18.04 2.79 -10.65
CA GLN A 61 16.89 3.11 -9.81
C GLN A 61 15.92 4.06 -10.52
N SER A 62 16.45 5.10 -11.17
CA SER A 62 15.63 6.06 -11.93
C SER A 62 14.92 5.39 -13.11
N ALA A 63 15.63 4.53 -13.85
CA ALA A 63 15.06 3.75 -14.94
C ALA A 63 13.92 2.85 -14.45
N LEU A 64 14.09 2.19 -13.30
CA LEU A 64 13.04 1.34 -12.72
C LEU A 64 11.78 2.16 -12.40
N VAL A 65 11.93 3.31 -11.74
CA VAL A 65 10.82 4.20 -11.39
C VAL A 65 10.08 4.70 -12.63
N ILE A 66 10.81 5.08 -13.68
CA ILE A 66 10.22 5.50 -14.96
C ILE A 66 9.44 4.35 -15.58
N SER A 67 10.03 3.15 -15.67
CA SER A 67 9.38 1.98 -16.27
C SER A 67 8.13 1.54 -15.53
N ILE A 68 8.11 1.61 -14.19
CA ILE A 68 6.90 1.35 -13.40
C ILE A 68 5.79 2.32 -13.81
N ARG A 69 6.10 3.61 -13.95
CA ARG A 69 5.10 4.62 -14.33
C ARG A 69 4.60 4.45 -15.76
N GLU A 70 5.51 4.12 -16.68
CA GLU A 70 5.14 3.83 -18.06
C GLU A 70 4.22 2.62 -18.12
N TYR A 71 4.56 1.53 -17.43
CA TYR A 71 3.71 0.36 -17.35
C TYR A 71 2.33 0.69 -16.76
N ILE A 72 2.27 1.40 -15.64
CA ILE A 72 1.00 1.81 -15.03
C ILE A 72 0.13 2.64 -15.97
N LYS A 73 0.74 3.46 -16.85
CA LYS A 73 0.00 4.22 -17.87
C LYS A 73 -0.58 3.33 -18.97
N LEU A 74 0.04 2.19 -19.27
CA LEU A 74 -0.47 1.20 -20.23
C LEU A 74 -1.69 0.43 -19.68
N ILE A 75 -1.83 0.34 -18.36
CA ILE A 75 -3.00 -0.33 -17.75
C ILE A 75 -4.25 0.55 -17.94
N PRO A 76 -5.33 0.01 -18.54
CA PRO A 76 -6.62 0.70 -18.63
C PRO A 76 -7.12 1.18 -17.26
N GLN A 77 -7.75 2.34 -17.22
CA GLN A 77 -8.22 2.94 -15.97
C GLN A 77 -9.16 2.02 -15.19
N GLU A 78 -10.09 1.35 -15.88
CA GLU A 78 -11.03 0.40 -15.28
C GLU A 78 -10.32 -0.74 -14.55
N LYS A 79 -9.30 -1.36 -15.17
CA LYS A 79 -8.50 -2.40 -14.53
C LYS A 79 -7.80 -1.89 -13.26
N ARG A 80 -7.32 -0.63 -13.26
CA ARG A 80 -6.71 -0.01 -12.07
C ARG A 80 -7.72 0.24 -10.96
N GLU A 81 -8.94 0.62 -11.30
CA GLU A 81 -10.02 0.83 -10.33
C GLU A 81 -10.45 -0.49 -9.68
N ILE A 82 -10.62 -1.54 -10.47
CA ILE A 82 -10.90 -2.90 -9.98
C ILE A 82 -9.77 -3.38 -9.06
N GLN A 83 -8.50 -3.22 -9.42
CA GLN A 83 -7.38 -3.59 -8.55
C GLN A 83 -7.39 -2.83 -7.22
N LYS A 84 -7.65 -1.52 -7.24
CA LYS A 84 -7.79 -0.71 -6.02
C LYS A 84 -8.96 -1.17 -5.17
N PHE A 85 -10.08 -1.52 -5.79
CA PHE A 85 -11.26 -2.05 -5.11
C PHE A 85 -10.91 -3.39 -4.44
N MET A 86 -10.33 -4.35 -5.15
CA MET A 86 -9.91 -5.64 -4.58
C MET A 86 -8.94 -5.48 -3.40
N LYS A 87 -7.97 -4.55 -3.48
CA LYS A 87 -7.07 -4.22 -2.36
C LYS A 87 -7.81 -3.68 -1.12
N LYS A 88 -8.97 -3.04 -1.27
CA LYS A 88 -9.80 -2.64 -0.13
C LYS A 88 -10.43 -3.84 0.55
N PHE A 89 -10.91 -4.84 -0.20
CA PHE A 89 -11.46 -6.07 0.37
C PHE A 89 -10.43 -6.90 1.11
N THR A 90 -9.20 -7.03 0.58
CA THR A 90 -8.14 -7.74 1.29
C THR A 90 -7.74 -7.03 2.59
N LYS A 91 -7.67 -5.69 2.58
CA LYS A 91 -7.46 -4.90 3.81
C LYS A 91 -8.59 -5.09 4.81
N GLN A 92 -9.84 -5.07 4.35
CA GLN A 92 -10.99 -5.31 5.22
C GLN A 92 -10.95 -6.72 5.83
N GLY A 93 -10.63 -7.75 5.05
CA GLY A 93 -10.47 -9.12 5.55
C GLY A 93 -9.30 -9.29 6.52
N LYS A 94 -8.24 -8.48 6.41
CA LYS A 94 -7.15 -8.42 7.40
C LYS A 94 -7.64 -7.80 8.71
N LYS A 95 -8.38 -6.69 8.66
CA LYS A 95 -8.95 -6.02 9.84
C LYS A 95 -9.93 -6.93 10.58
N GLU A 96 -10.82 -7.60 9.85
CA GLU A 96 -11.79 -8.53 10.44
C GLU A 96 -11.07 -9.67 11.18
N ARG A 97 -10.05 -10.29 10.56
CA ARG A 97 -9.23 -11.32 11.22
C ARG A 97 -8.55 -10.81 12.50
N MET A 98 -7.90 -9.64 12.44
CA MET A 98 -7.24 -9.06 13.62
C MET A 98 -8.21 -8.79 14.78
N MET A 99 -9.44 -8.37 14.47
CA MET A 99 -10.49 -8.19 15.46
C MET A 99 -10.95 -9.53 16.05
N LEU A 100 -11.20 -10.54 15.20
CA LEU A 100 -11.64 -11.86 15.63
C LEU A 100 -10.62 -12.56 16.55
N GLU A 101 -9.33 -12.48 16.23
CA GLU A 101 -8.23 -12.98 17.09
C GLU A 101 -8.25 -12.37 18.50
N ARG A 102 -8.77 -11.15 18.62
CA ARG A 102 -8.81 -10.37 19.88
C ARG A 102 -10.22 -10.28 20.46
N TRP A 103 -11.18 -11.00 19.86
CA TRP A 103 -12.58 -10.91 20.20
C TRP A 103 -12.87 -11.18 21.68
N PRO A 104 -12.27 -12.18 22.36
CA PRO A 104 -12.52 -12.41 23.78
C PRO A 104 -12.23 -11.18 24.65
N ARG A 105 -11.17 -10.43 24.33
CA ARG A 105 -10.80 -9.21 25.07
C ARG A 105 -11.73 -8.05 24.74
N ILE A 106 -12.14 -7.91 23.48
CA ILE A 106 -13.11 -6.89 23.05
C ILE A 106 -14.45 -7.14 23.73
N ARG A 107 -14.90 -8.40 23.76
CA ARG A 107 -16.14 -8.84 24.41
C ARG A 107 -16.14 -8.55 25.91
N LYS A 108 -15.08 -8.91 26.62
CA LYS A 108 -14.90 -8.57 28.03
C LYS A 108 -14.96 -7.07 28.28
N ALA A 109 -14.28 -6.26 27.46
CA ALA A 109 -14.30 -4.81 27.59
C ALA A 109 -15.71 -4.20 27.40
N ILE A 110 -16.56 -4.81 26.56
CA ILE A 110 -17.95 -4.35 26.34
C ILE A 110 -18.84 -4.79 27.50
N LEU A 111 -18.82 -6.08 27.87
CA LEU A 111 -19.76 -6.66 28.82
C LEU A 111 -19.40 -6.38 30.28
N GLU A 112 -18.13 -6.51 30.63
CA GLU A 112 -17.65 -6.39 32.02
C GLU A 112 -17.22 -4.95 32.32
N ASP A 113 -16.35 -4.39 31.50
CA ASP A 113 -15.79 -3.05 31.72
C ASP A 113 -16.71 -1.92 31.21
N LYS A 114 -17.84 -2.27 30.55
CA LYS A 114 -18.85 -1.35 30.01
C LYS A 114 -18.27 -0.26 29.09
N LEU A 115 -17.25 -0.58 28.30
CA LEU A 115 -16.70 0.35 27.31
C LEU A 115 -17.69 0.55 26.15
N SER A 116 -17.88 1.80 25.75
CA SER A 116 -18.59 2.13 24.52
C SER A 116 -17.76 1.82 23.28
N PHE A 117 -18.41 1.58 22.14
CA PHE A 117 -17.73 1.37 20.86
C PHE A 117 -16.78 2.51 20.47
N ARG A 118 -17.09 3.75 20.88
CA ARG A 118 -16.22 4.90 20.67
C ARG A 118 -14.91 4.82 21.47
N LYS A 119 -14.97 4.36 22.73
CA LYS A 119 -13.76 4.13 23.54
C LYS A 119 -12.95 2.94 23.01
N LEU A 120 -13.63 1.91 22.51
CA LEU A 120 -12.98 0.76 21.87
C LEU A 120 -12.29 1.12 20.56
N GLU A 121 -12.90 1.97 19.73
CA GLU A 121 -12.24 2.52 18.54
C GLU A 121 -10.89 3.15 18.88
N ILE A 122 -10.87 4.05 19.87
CA ILE A 122 -9.64 4.70 20.33
C ILE A 122 -8.62 3.65 20.80
N PHE A 123 -9.03 2.78 21.73
CA PHE A 123 -8.14 1.76 22.29
C PHE A 123 -7.56 0.81 21.23
N LEU A 124 -8.39 0.32 20.30
CA LEU A 124 -7.96 -0.63 19.28
C LEU A 124 -7.04 0.02 18.25
N ASN A 125 -7.27 1.29 17.92
CA ASN A 125 -6.43 2.02 16.98
C ASN A 125 -5.10 2.45 17.63
N GLU A 126 -5.10 2.94 18.87
CA GLU A 126 -3.88 3.34 19.58
C GLU A 126 -2.99 2.13 19.90
N LYS A 127 -3.59 1.03 20.40
CA LYS A 127 -2.81 -0.11 20.88
C LYS A 127 -2.38 -1.07 19.77
N TYR A 128 -3.16 -1.18 18.70
CA TYR A 128 -2.98 -2.23 17.70
C TYR A 128 -2.97 -1.73 16.25
N ASP A 129 -3.07 -0.41 16.01
CA ASP A 129 -3.07 0.20 14.67
C ASP A 129 -4.07 -0.48 13.70
N MET A 130 -5.26 -0.84 14.21
CA MET A 130 -6.25 -1.57 13.40
C MET A 130 -6.97 -0.69 12.37
N GLY A 131 -7.03 0.62 12.61
CA GLY A 131 -7.77 1.58 11.79
C GLY A 131 -9.25 1.21 11.65
N VAL A 132 -9.89 0.76 12.72
CA VAL A 132 -11.32 0.42 12.77
C VAL A 132 -12.13 1.60 13.27
N THR A 133 -13.39 1.69 12.87
CA THR A 133 -14.33 2.72 13.34
C THR A 133 -15.33 2.13 14.33
N GLN A 134 -15.93 2.95 15.19
CA GLN A 134 -17.01 2.51 16.10
C GLN A 134 -18.16 1.81 15.36
N SER A 135 -18.50 2.28 14.16
CA SER A 135 -19.56 1.68 13.33
C SER A 135 -19.17 0.29 12.83
N TYR A 136 -17.90 0.09 12.49
CA TYR A 136 -17.38 -1.22 12.10
C TYR A 136 -17.36 -2.18 13.29
N ILE A 137 -16.96 -1.71 14.47
CA ILE A 137 -16.98 -2.53 15.70
C ILE A 137 -18.41 -2.97 16.01
N ASN A 138 -19.38 -2.04 15.99
CA ASN A 138 -20.80 -2.35 16.20
C ASN A 138 -21.33 -3.36 15.17
N LYS A 139 -20.95 -3.22 13.89
CA LYS A 139 -21.34 -4.19 12.85
C LYS A 139 -20.81 -5.59 13.15
N ILE A 140 -19.56 -5.72 13.58
CA ILE A 140 -18.97 -7.02 13.93
C ILE A 140 -19.60 -7.57 15.21
N TRP A 141 -19.92 -6.72 16.19
CA TRP A 141 -20.65 -7.09 17.39
C TRP A 141 -22.01 -7.71 17.05
N ASN A 142 -22.85 -7.00 16.29
CA ASN A 142 -24.16 -7.51 15.89
C ASN A 142 -24.07 -8.78 15.02
N LYS A 143 -22.98 -8.96 14.27
CA LYS A 143 -22.75 -10.18 13.48
C LYS A 143 -22.43 -11.40 14.35
N ILE A 144 -21.76 -11.21 15.49
CA ILE A 144 -21.23 -12.29 16.33
C ILE A 144 -22.13 -12.54 17.55
N GLU A 145 -22.60 -11.47 18.18
CA GLU A 145 -23.33 -11.47 19.45
C GLU A 145 -24.77 -10.96 19.27
N GLY A 146 -25.24 -10.68 18.04
CA GLY A 146 -26.55 -10.07 17.80
C GLY A 146 -27.76 -10.92 18.19
N ASP A 147 -27.55 -12.18 18.53
CA ASP A 147 -28.58 -13.10 19.05
C ASP A 147 -28.56 -13.23 20.59
N LEU A 148 -27.75 -12.43 21.30
CA LEU A 148 -27.74 -12.28 22.77
C LEU A 148 -28.61 -11.11 23.24
#